data_AF-A0AA89Q422-F1
#
_entry.id   AF-A0AA89Q422-F1
#
_cell.length_a   1.000
_cell.length_b   1.000
_cell.length_c   1.000
_cell.angle_alpha   90.00
_cell.angle_beta   90.00
_cell.angle_gamma   90.00
#
_symmetry.space_group_name_H-M   'P 1'
#
loop_
_entity.id
_entity.type
_entity.pdbx_description
1 polymer ?
#
loop_
_entity_poly.entity_id
_entity_poly.type
_entity_poly.pdbx_seq_one_letter_code
_entity_poly.pdbx_strand_id
1 'polypeptide(L)'
;MAGTLKNVTDDSFEQDVLKSDKPVLVDFWAAWCGPCRQIAPSLEAIASEYGDKIEIVKLNIDENPGTAAKYGVMSIPTLNVYQGGEVAKTIVGAKPKAAIVRDLEEFIAE
;
A
#
# COMPACT_ATOMS: atom_id res chain seq x y z
N MET A 1 -20.37 -0.46 2.85
CA MET A 1 -19.84 0.91 2.94
C MET A 1 -18.41 0.82 2.45
N ALA A 2 -18.06 1.46 1.34
CA ALA A 2 -16.71 1.40 0.78
C ALA A 2 -15.79 2.18 1.75
N GLY A 3 -14.91 1.47 2.43
CA GLY A 3 -13.91 2.08 3.30
C GLY A 3 -12.92 2.84 2.41
N THR A 4 -12.98 4.17 2.44
CA THR A 4 -12.00 5.00 1.73
C THR A 4 -10.64 4.78 2.39
N LEU A 5 -9.72 4.12 1.68
CA LEU A 5 -8.32 4.02 2.11
C LEU A 5 -7.71 5.42 2.20
N LYS A 6 -6.89 5.65 3.22
CA LYS A 6 -6.21 6.94 3.44
C LYS A 6 -5.26 7.22 2.28
N ASN A 7 -5.36 8.42 1.71
CA ASN A 7 -4.39 8.90 0.73
C ASN A 7 -3.25 9.59 1.47
N VAL A 8 -2.04 9.09 1.29
CA VAL A 8 -0.83 9.71 1.82
C VAL A 8 -0.16 10.55 0.75
N THR A 9 0.51 11.61 1.17
CA THR A 9 1.27 12.51 0.30
C THR A 9 2.76 12.47 0.62
N ASP A 10 3.58 13.10 -0.22
CA ASP A 10 5.01 13.29 0.05
C ASP A 10 5.27 13.91 1.44
N ASP A 11 4.43 14.87 1.86
CA ASP A 11 4.54 15.55 3.16
C ASP A 11 4.05 14.68 4.34
N SER A 12 3.01 13.87 4.11
CA SER A 12 2.39 13.06 5.18
C SER A 12 3.04 11.70 5.36
N PHE A 13 3.83 11.23 4.37
CA PHE A 13 4.40 9.89 4.32
C PHE A 13 5.21 9.53 5.57
N GLU A 14 6.02 10.46 6.08
CA GLU A 14 6.84 10.19 7.26
C GLU A 14 5.98 9.89 8.49
N GLN A 15 4.93 10.68 8.71
CA GLN A 15 4.07 10.53 9.89
C GLN A 15 3.12 9.34 9.74
N ASP A 16 2.54 9.18 8.55
CA ASP A 16 1.48 8.22 8.31
C ASP A 16 2.01 6.80 8.03
N VAL A 17 3.22 6.68 7.47
CA VAL A 17 3.81 5.40 7.06
C VAL A 17 5.01 5.05 7.91
N LEU A 18 6.00 5.95 8.00
CA LEU A 18 7.28 5.61 8.62
C LEU A 18 7.24 5.57 10.15
N LYS A 19 6.36 6.39 10.75
CA LYS A 19 6.15 6.48 12.20
C LYS A 19 4.94 5.69 12.69
N SER A 20 4.32 4.87 11.84
CA SER A 20 3.21 4.04 12.25
C SER A 20 3.67 2.93 13.19
N ASP A 21 2.87 2.67 14.23
CA ASP A 21 3.09 1.56 15.17
C ASP A 21 2.75 0.20 14.55
N LYS A 22 1.95 0.19 13.48
CA LYS A 22 1.55 -1.01 12.74
C LYS A 22 2.31 -1.11 11.42
N PRO A 23 2.45 -2.32 10.84
CA PRO A 23 2.84 -2.46 9.46
C PRO A 23 1.89 -1.66 8.55
N VAL A 24 2.45 -0.93 7.58
CA VAL A 24 1.69 -0.10 6.64
C VAL A 24 1.96 -0.55 5.21
N LEU A 25 0.92 -0.98 4.50
CA LEU A 25 0.96 -1.26 3.09
C LEU A 25 0.61 0.00 2.30
N VAL A 26 1.58 0.50 1.52
CA VAL A 26 1.41 1.62 0.60
C VAL A 26 1.17 1.08 -0.81
N ASP A 27 -0.01 1.36 -1.37
CA ASP A 27 -0.34 1.14 -2.77
C ASP A 27 0.09 2.33 -3.61
N PHE A 28 1.17 2.16 -4.38
CA PHE A 28 1.63 3.12 -5.37
C PHE A 28 0.80 2.95 -6.65
N TRP A 29 -0.06 3.93 -6.91
CA TRP A 29 -1.04 3.87 -7.98
C TRP A 29 -1.09 5.16 -8.80
N ALA A 30 -1.82 5.12 -9.91
CA ALA A 30 -2.18 6.29 -10.70
C ALA A 30 -3.57 6.11 -11.34
N ALA A 31 -4.27 7.20 -11.66
CA ALA A 31 -5.62 7.15 -12.22
C ALA A 31 -5.68 6.46 -13.60
N TRP A 32 -4.62 6.58 -14.39
CA TRP A 32 -4.48 5.99 -15.71
C TRP A 32 -4.05 4.51 -15.67
N CYS A 33 -3.68 3.98 -14.50
CA CYS A 33 -3.25 2.60 -14.33
C CYS A 33 -4.46 1.65 -14.27
N GLY A 34 -4.74 0.98 -15.38
CA GLY A 34 -5.79 -0.05 -15.47
C GLY A 34 -5.67 -1.16 -14.41
N PRO A 35 -4.50 -1.80 -14.26
CA PRO A 35 -4.30 -2.85 -13.25
C PRO A 35 -4.46 -2.38 -11.80
N CYS A 36 -4.09 -1.13 -11.49
CA CYS A 36 -4.27 -0.55 -10.16
C CYS A 36 -5.76 -0.49 -9.78
N ARG A 37 -6.63 -0.11 -10.72
CA ARG A 37 -8.09 -0.09 -10.50
C ARG A 37 -8.67 -1.49 -10.25
N GLN A 38 -8.05 -2.55 -10.78
CA GLN A 38 -8.50 -3.92 -10.56
C GLN A 38 -8.20 -4.42 -9.15
N ILE A 39 -7.07 -3.99 -8.56
CA ILE A 39 -6.67 -4.42 -7.21
C ILE A 39 -7.27 -3.55 -6.10
N ALA A 40 -7.71 -2.33 -6.40
CA ALA A 40 -8.27 -1.40 -5.41
C ALA A 40 -9.39 -2.03 -4.53
N PRO A 41 -10.38 -2.76 -5.07
CA PRO A 41 -11.39 -3.44 -4.23
C PRO A 41 -10.81 -4.56 -3.37
N SER A 42 -9.73 -5.21 -3.84
CA SER A 42 -9.04 -6.23 -3.06
C SER A 42 -8.32 -5.63 -1.86
N LEU A 43 -7.68 -4.47 -2.06
CA LEU A 43 -7.01 -3.73 -0.98
C LEU A 43 -8.01 -3.19 0.04
N GLU A 44 -9.16 -2.66 -0.41
CA GLU A 44 -10.24 -2.23 0.49
C GLU A 44 -10.79 -3.39 1.34
N ALA A 45 -10.97 -4.56 0.74
CA ALA A 45 -11.39 -5.75 1.47
C ALA A 45 -10.34 -6.19 2.51
N ILE A 46 -9.04 -6.19 2.15
CA ILE A 46 -7.96 -6.53 3.09
C ILE A 46 -7.91 -5.51 4.24
N ALA A 47 -8.04 -4.22 3.96
CA ALA A 47 -8.06 -3.19 4.99
C ALA A 47 -9.25 -3.37 5.96
N SER A 48 -10.41 -3.77 5.42
CA SER A 48 -11.58 -4.05 6.25
C SER A 48 -11.45 -5.33 7.08
N GLU A 49 -10.74 -6.35 6.59
CA GLU A 49 -10.59 -7.64 7.26
C GLU A 49 -9.41 -7.68 8.24
N TYR A 50 -8.34 -6.95 7.95
CA TYR A 50 -7.08 -7.00 8.67
C TYR A 50 -6.61 -5.63 9.19
N GLY A 51 -7.46 -4.60 9.18
CA GLY A 51 -7.13 -3.24 9.64
C GLY A 51 -6.63 -3.14 11.08
N ASP A 52 -6.97 -4.13 11.91
CA ASP A 52 -6.43 -4.25 13.26
C ASP A 52 -4.93 -4.62 13.27
N LYS A 53 -4.46 -5.33 12.24
CA LYS A 53 -3.09 -5.85 12.11
C LYS A 53 -2.22 -5.04 11.14
N ILE A 54 -2.77 -4.62 10.01
CA ILE A 54 -2.06 -3.88 8.95
C ILE A 54 -2.88 -2.67 8.49
N GLU A 55 -2.23 -1.52 8.34
CA GLU A 55 -2.85 -0.33 7.75
C GLU A 55 -2.61 -0.32 6.24
N ILE A 56 -3.62 0.05 5.46
CA ILE A 56 -3.50 0.16 4.00
C ILE A 56 -3.75 1.62 3.59
N VAL A 57 -2.77 2.18 2.90
CA VAL A 57 -2.81 3.56 2.39
C VAL A 57 -2.51 3.58 0.89
N LYS A 58 -2.93 4.65 0.23
CA LYS A 58 -2.73 4.87 -1.20
C LYS A 58 -1.82 6.07 -1.43
N LEU A 59 -0.88 5.95 -2.35
CA LEU A 59 -0.03 7.05 -2.80
C LEU A 59 -0.14 7.19 -4.31
N ASN A 60 -0.66 8.32 -4.75
CA ASN A 60 -0.74 8.64 -6.17
C ASN A 60 0.62 9.14 -6.65
N ILE A 61 1.26 8.41 -7.57
CA ILE A 61 2.61 8.75 -8.05
C ILE A 61 2.66 10.01 -8.92
N ASP A 62 1.55 10.41 -9.53
CA ASP A 62 1.48 11.63 -10.35
C ASP A 62 1.52 12.89 -9.45
N GLU A 63 0.90 12.79 -8.27
CA GLU A 63 0.83 13.88 -7.28
C GLU A 63 2.02 13.86 -6.31
N ASN A 64 2.63 12.69 -6.11
CA ASN A 64 3.67 12.45 -5.10
C ASN A 64 4.91 11.79 -5.76
N PRO A 65 5.54 12.45 -6.75
CA PRO A 65 6.66 11.87 -7.49
C PRO A 65 7.92 11.72 -6.63
N GLY A 66 8.04 12.51 -5.54
CA GLY A 66 9.20 12.48 -4.66
C GLY A 66 9.31 11.14 -3.93
N THR A 67 8.22 10.68 -3.31
CA THR A 67 8.18 9.40 -2.61
C THR A 67 8.32 8.23 -3.57
N ALA A 68 7.64 8.28 -4.72
CA ALA A 68 7.77 7.25 -5.75
C ALA A 68 9.22 7.08 -6.21
N ALA A 69 9.93 8.20 -6.49
CA ALA A 69 11.33 8.17 -6.88
C ALA A 69 12.25 7.69 -5.73
N LYS A 70 12.00 8.15 -4.49
CA LYS A 70 12.78 7.78 -3.30
C LYS A 70 12.81 6.27 -3.07
N TYR A 71 11.69 5.59 -3.29
CA TYR A 71 11.58 4.14 -3.11
C TYR A 71 11.73 3.35 -4.42
N GLY A 72 12.19 3.99 -5.50
CA GLY A 72 12.50 3.32 -6.76
C GLY A 72 11.28 2.70 -7.45
N VAL A 73 10.10 3.30 -7.28
CA VAL A 73 8.86 2.80 -7.89
C VAL A 73 8.83 3.15 -9.38
N MET A 74 9.32 2.22 -10.20
CA MET A 74 9.38 2.37 -11.66
C MET A 74 8.23 1.69 -12.40
N SER A 75 7.39 0.94 -11.69
CA SER A 75 6.26 0.20 -12.27
C SER A 75 5.10 0.23 -11.30
N ILE A 76 3.89 0.40 -11.82
CA ILE A 76 2.67 0.39 -11.02
C ILE A 76 1.68 -0.67 -11.52
N PRO A 77 0.88 -1.27 -10.62
CA PRO A 77 0.88 -1.05 -9.17
C PRO A 77 2.12 -1.66 -8.50
N THR A 78 2.64 -0.96 -7.49
CA THR A 78 3.64 -1.49 -6.56
C THR A 78 3.09 -1.34 -5.16
N LEU A 79 3.14 -2.41 -4.37
CA LEU A 79 2.74 -2.42 -2.98
C LEU A 79 3.98 -2.58 -2.12
N ASN A 80 4.32 -1.58 -1.32
CA ASN A 80 5.38 -1.70 -0.33
C ASN A 80 4.78 -1.82 1.06
N VAL A 81 5.26 -2.77 1.85
CA VAL A 81 4.96 -2.89 3.27
C VAL A 81 6.10 -2.24 4.03
N TYR A 82 5.75 -1.29 4.90
CA TYR A 82 6.66 -0.60 5.79
C TYR A 82 6.46 -1.10 7.21
N GLN A 83 7.55 -1.37 7.92
CA GLN A 83 7.54 -1.74 9.33
C GLN A 83 8.78 -1.14 10.00
N GLY A 84 8.58 -0.43 11.12
CA GLY A 84 9.69 0.24 11.82
C GLY A 84 10.38 1.33 10.97
N GLY A 85 9.66 1.95 10.02
CA GLY A 85 10.20 2.98 9.14
C GLY A 85 11.01 2.47 7.94
N GLU A 86 11.12 1.16 7.75
CA GLU A 86 11.84 0.55 6.63
C GLU A 86 10.90 -0.31 5.75
N VAL A 87 11.32 -0.55 4.50
CA VAL A 87 10.57 -1.44 3.60
C VAL A 87 10.82 -2.88 4.00
N ALA A 88 9.81 -3.52 4.59
CA ALA A 88 9.85 -4.93 4.96
C ALA A 88 9.55 -5.84 3.77
N LYS A 89 8.67 -5.42 2.86
CA LYS A 89 8.30 -6.20 1.67
C LYS A 89 7.90 -5.33 0.49
N THR A 90 8.20 -5.80 -0.72
CA THR A 90 7.78 -5.18 -1.97
C THR A 90 7.08 -6.20 -2.85
N ILE A 91 5.90 -5.83 -3.34
CA ILE A 91 5.08 -6.62 -4.26
C ILE A 91 4.87 -5.77 -5.51
N VAL A 92 5.46 -6.19 -6.63
CA VAL A 92 5.31 -5.47 -7.91
C VAL A 92 4.26 -6.17 -8.77
N GLY A 93 3.35 -5.38 -9.33
CA GLY A 93 2.32 -5.82 -10.25
C GLY A 93 0.97 -6.14 -9.60
N ALA A 94 -0.07 -6.20 -10.43
CA ALA A 94 -1.41 -6.52 -9.98
C ALA A 94 -1.54 -8.02 -9.69
N LYS A 95 -1.91 -8.35 -8.45
CA LYS A 95 -2.18 -9.73 -8.01
C LYS A 95 -3.62 -9.86 -7.49
N PRO A 96 -4.25 -11.04 -7.58
CA PRO A 96 -5.54 -11.29 -6.94
C PRO A 96 -5.46 -11.14 -5.42
N LYS A 97 -6.57 -10.78 -4.76
CA LYS A 97 -6.67 -10.65 -3.28
C LYS A 97 -5.97 -11.79 -2.54
N ALA A 98 -6.27 -13.05 -2.90
CA ALA A 98 -5.71 -14.21 -2.22
C ALA A 98 -4.18 -14.30 -2.31
N ALA A 99 -3.58 -13.84 -3.42
CA ALA A 99 -2.13 -13.79 -3.56
C ALA A 99 -1.53 -12.64 -2.73
N ILE A 100 -2.19 -11.49 -2.69
CA ILE A 100 -1.77 -10.37 -1.81
C ILE A 100 -1.83 -10.80 -0.35
N VAL A 101 -2.92 -11.43 0.09
CA VAL A 101 -3.06 -11.94 1.47
C VAL A 101 -1.95 -12.94 1.83
N ARG A 102 -1.59 -13.85 0.91
CA ARG A 102 -0.44 -14.75 1.11
C ARG A 102 0.88 -14.01 1.22
N ASP A 103 1.10 -12.99 0.39
CA ASP A 103 2.31 -12.17 0.47
C ASP A 103 2.37 -11.39 1.80
N LEU A 104 1.21 -11.05 2.37
CA LEU A 104 1.07 -10.32 3.64
C LEU A 104 1.00 -11.22 4.87
N GLU A 105 1.03 -12.54 4.71
CA GLU A 105 0.82 -13.50 5.80
C GLU A 105 1.74 -13.23 6.99
N GLU A 106 3.00 -12.87 6.76
CA GLU A 106 3.97 -12.53 7.83
C GLU A 106 3.61 -11.26 8.64
N PHE A 107 2.73 -10.39 8.14
CA PHE A 107 2.29 -9.15 8.79
C PHE A 107 0.87 -9.25 9.38
N ILE A 108 0.07 -10.23 8.94
CA ILE A 108 -1.33 -10.41 9.34
C ILE A 108 -1.60 -11.74 10.05
N ALA A 109 -0.64 -12.67 10.03
CA ALA A 109 -0.69 -13.90 10.81
C ALA A 109 -0.20 -13.60 12.22
N GLU A 110 -1.14 -13.65 13.17
CA GLU A 110 -0.94 -13.71 14.60
C GLU A 110 -2.07 -14.57 15.15
#